data_AF-A0A2H5YA62-F1
#
_entry.id   AF-A0A2H5YA62-F1
#
_cell.length_a   1.000
_cell.length_b   1.000
_cell.length_c   1.000
_cell.angle_alpha   90.00
_cell.angle_beta   90.00
_cell.angle_gamma   90.00
#
_symmetry.space_group_name_H-M   'P 1'
#
loop_
_entity.id
_entity.type
_entity.pdbx_description
1 polymer ?
#
loop_
_entity_poly.entity_id
_entity_poly.type
_entity_poly.pdbx_seq_one_letter_code
_entity_poly.pdbx_strand_id
1 'polypeptide(L)'
;MAPNGRVDVVFYDRRDDPGNKLAHTFLARSTDGGQTWTEIRVSDFASNFDDAFFGTGRFIGDYNGLSIDFRGFSFPVWTGVRPGKTDSDIFFAIVGP
;
A
#
# COMPACT_ATOMS: atom_id res chain seq x y z
N MET A 1 -13.49 -6.11 -7.31
CA MET A 1 -14.23 -5.02 -8.00
C MET A 1 -15.34 -4.55 -7.09
N ALA A 2 -15.46 -3.24 -6.95
CA ALA A 2 -16.53 -2.61 -6.19
C ALA A 2 -17.80 -2.46 -7.05
N PRO A 3 -18.92 -1.96 -6.48
CA PRO A 3 -20.09 -1.58 -7.28
C PRO A 3 -19.73 -0.68 -8.48
N ASN A 4 -20.55 -0.74 -9.54
CA ASN A 4 -20.41 0.08 -10.76
C ASN A 4 -19.12 -0.14 -11.57
N GLY A 5 -18.42 -1.25 -11.39
CA GLY A 5 -17.20 -1.55 -12.16
C GLY A 5 -15.97 -0.78 -11.70
N ARG A 6 -16.02 -0.17 -10.50
CA ARG A 6 -14.86 0.51 -9.91
C ARG A 6 -13.76 -0.50 -9.53
N VAL A 7 -12.53 -0.13 -9.88
CA VAL A 7 -11.31 -0.90 -9.63
C VAL A 7 -10.43 -0.11 -8.68
N ASP A 8 -9.97 -0.78 -7.62
CA ASP A 8 -9.01 -0.22 -6.67
C ASP A 8 -7.77 -1.14 -6.69
N VAL A 9 -6.58 -0.55 -6.67
CA VAL A 9 -5.28 -1.24 -6.67
C VAL A 9 -4.41 -0.67 -5.57
N VAL A 10 -3.79 -1.54 -4.76
CA VAL A 10 -2.83 -1.14 -3.72
C VAL A 10 -1.42 -1.53 -4.13
N PHE A 11 -0.47 -0.61 -4.02
CA PHE A 11 0.91 -0.83 -4.46
C PHE A 11 1.91 0.00 -3.65
N TYR A 12 3.15 -0.45 -3.65
CA TYR A 12 4.29 0.31 -3.15
C TYR A 12 4.87 1.17 -4.27
N ASP A 13 5.23 2.40 -3.95
CA ASP A 13 5.85 3.32 -4.89
C ASP A 13 6.98 4.12 -4.24
N ARG A 14 8.07 4.28 -4.98
CA ARG A 14 9.27 5.02 -4.59
C ARG A 14 9.38 6.36 -5.30
N ARG A 15 8.31 6.85 -5.95
CA ARG A 15 8.27 8.14 -6.68
C ARG A 15 8.77 9.34 -5.87
N ASP A 16 8.64 9.29 -4.55
CA ASP A 16 9.02 10.36 -3.63
C ASP A 16 10.44 10.19 -3.07
N ASP A 17 11.18 9.16 -3.49
CA ASP A 17 12.53 8.88 -3.03
C ASP A 17 13.55 8.79 -4.17
N PRO A 18 14.30 9.86 -4.43
CA PRO A 18 15.40 9.86 -5.40
C PRO A 18 16.48 8.80 -5.13
N GLY A 19 16.59 8.31 -3.88
CA GLY A 19 17.52 7.26 -3.47
C GLY A 19 17.07 5.84 -3.83
N ASN A 20 15.82 5.65 -4.27
CA ASN A 20 15.22 4.37 -4.63
C ASN A 20 15.34 3.29 -3.52
N LYS A 21 15.05 3.68 -2.27
CA LYS A 21 15.05 2.85 -1.06
C LYS A 21 13.71 2.90 -0.34
N LEU A 22 13.21 4.11 -0.09
CA LEU A 22 12.01 4.39 0.67
C LEU A 22 10.77 4.28 -0.23
N ALA A 23 9.82 3.44 0.16
CA ALA A 23 8.55 3.29 -0.54
C ALA A 23 7.38 3.73 0.34
N HIS A 24 6.47 4.53 -0.23
CA HIS A 24 5.15 4.74 0.32
C HIS A 24 4.16 3.72 -0.25
N THR A 25 3.04 3.52 0.45
CA THR A 25 1.94 2.70 -0.06
C THR A 25 0.83 3.61 -0.57
N PHE A 26 0.34 3.30 -1.77
CA PHE A 26 -0.70 4.04 -2.45
C PHE A 26 -1.88 3.14 -2.79
N LEU A 27 -3.06 3.74 -2.87
CA LEU A 27 -4.25 3.17 -3.48
C LEU A 27 -4.57 3.98 -4.76
N ALA A 28 -4.59 3.31 -5.90
CA ALA A 28 -5.12 3.85 -7.15
C ALA A 28 -6.57 3.41 -7.34
N ARG A 29 -7.43 4.32 -7.78
CA ARG A 29 -8.86 4.07 -8.04
C ARG A 29 -9.22 4.48 -9.46
N SER A 30 -9.96 3.63 -10.13
CA SER A 30 -10.59 3.89 -11.42
C SER A 30 -12.09 3.63 -11.35
N THR A 31 -12.87 4.54 -11.94
CA THR A 31 -14.33 4.42 -12.08
C THR A 31 -14.78 4.18 -13.52
N ASP A 32 -13.84 3.98 -14.45
CA ASP A 32 -14.09 3.84 -15.88
C ASP A 32 -13.46 2.55 -16.47
N GLY A 33 -13.33 1.52 -15.63
CA GLY A 33 -12.79 0.22 -16.02
C GLY A 33 -11.27 0.18 -16.20
N GLY A 34 -10.54 1.13 -15.61
CA GLY A 34 -9.09 1.20 -15.62
C GLY A 34 -8.49 2.12 -16.68
N GLN A 35 -9.30 2.97 -17.32
CA GLN A 35 -8.82 3.91 -18.33
C GLN A 35 -8.17 5.15 -17.70
N THR A 36 -8.75 5.66 -16.61
CA THR A 36 -8.20 6.75 -15.81
C THR A 36 -8.13 6.39 -14.34
N TRP A 37 -7.20 7.03 -13.62
CA TRP A 37 -6.86 6.71 -12.23
C TRP A 37 -6.68 7.96 -11.39
N THR A 38 -7.16 7.92 -10.15
CA THR A 38 -6.77 8.83 -9.07
C THR A 38 -6.01 8.06 -8.02
N GLU A 39 -5.00 8.67 -7.42
CA GLU A 39 -4.12 8.00 -6.46
C GLU A 39 -4.13 8.70 -5.10
N ILE A 40 -4.12 7.89 -4.05
CA ILE A 40 -4.16 8.34 -2.66
C ILE A 40 -3.01 7.63 -1.92
N ARG A 41 -2.13 8.39 -1.28
CA ARG A 41 -1.16 7.82 -0.34
C ARG A 41 -1.90 7.34 0.90
N VAL A 42 -1.76 6.07 1.25
CA VAL A 42 -2.44 5.46 2.41
C VAL A 42 -1.50 5.21 3.59
N SER A 43 -0.19 5.24 3.37
CA SER A 43 0.81 5.12 4.42
C SER A 43 1.18 6.47 5.04
N ASP A 44 1.26 6.53 6.37
CA ASP A 44 1.72 7.72 7.11
C ASP A 44 3.24 7.96 7.04
N PHE A 45 4.01 6.93 6.68
CA PHE A 45 5.48 6.98 6.60
C PHE A 45 5.96 6.13 5.43
N ALA A 46 7.19 6.41 4.97
CA ALA A 46 7.85 5.58 3.97
C ALA A 46 8.56 4.41 4.65
N SER A 47 8.47 3.23 4.06
CA SER A 47 9.16 2.02 4.51
C SER A 47 10.48 1.85 3.79
N ASN A 48 11.54 1.56 4.54
CA ASN A 48 12.78 1.03 3.98
C ASN A 48 12.79 -0.49 4.15
N PHE A 49 12.57 -1.22 3.06
CA PHE A 49 12.51 -2.68 3.13
C PHE A 49 13.87 -3.34 3.37
N ASP A 50 14.98 -2.64 3.08
CA ASP A 50 16.33 -3.14 3.38
C ASP A 50 16.53 -3.36 4.89
N ASP A 51 15.82 -2.60 5.73
CA ASP A 51 15.96 -2.65 7.20
C ASP A 51 15.35 -3.92 7.81
N ALA A 52 14.48 -4.64 7.09
CA ALA A 52 13.80 -5.83 7.61
C ALA A 52 13.88 -7.09 6.72
N PHE A 53 14.16 -6.94 5.41
CA PHE A 53 14.10 -8.08 4.48
C PHE A 53 15.37 -8.94 4.51
N PHE A 54 16.54 -8.31 4.63
CA PHE A 54 17.83 -9.00 4.50
C PHE A 54 18.56 -9.08 5.84
N GLY A 55 18.96 -10.28 6.24
CA GLY A 55 19.89 -10.48 7.36
C GLY A 55 19.34 -10.28 8.77
N THR A 56 18.09 -9.83 8.93
CA THR A 56 17.47 -9.63 10.26
C THR A 56 16.71 -10.85 10.78
N GLY A 57 16.23 -11.72 9.88
CA GLY A 57 15.34 -12.83 10.21
C GLY A 57 13.93 -12.39 10.61
N ARG A 58 13.56 -11.12 10.40
CA ARG A 58 12.29 -10.51 10.81
C ARG A 58 11.37 -10.15 9.63
N PHE A 59 11.71 -10.69 8.45
CA PHE A 59 10.90 -10.55 7.25
C PHE A 59 9.67 -11.47 7.32
N ILE A 60 8.49 -10.91 7.06
CA ILE A 60 7.22 -11.66 7.02
C ILE A 60 6.56 -11.69 5.64
N GLY A 61 7.17 -11.09 4.61
CA GLY A 61 6.62 -10.98 3.25
C GLY A 61 6.41 -9.53 2.78
N ASP A 62 6.41 -9.30 1.47
CA ASP A 62 6.08 -8.04 0.78
C ASP A 62 4.66 -8.06 0.20
N TYR A 63 3.72 -8.62 0.96
CA TYR A 63 2.37 -8.90 0.49
C TYR A 63 1.42 -7.73 0.78
N ASN A 64 0.61 -7.40 -0.23
CA ASN A 64 -0.52 -6.50 -0.10
C ASN A 64 -1.83 -7.27 -0.18
N GLY A 65 -2.84 -6.80 0.56
CA GLY A 65 -4.21 -7.25 0.47
C GLY A 65 -5.15 -6.07 0.30
N LEU A 66 -6.29 -6.29 -0.37
CA LEU A 66 -7.30 -5.26 -0.56
C LEU A 66 -8.68 -5.91 -0.58
N SER A 67 -9.58 -5.38 0.24
CA SER A 67 -11.01 -5.69 0.18
C SER A 67 -11.83 -4.42 0.04
N ILE A 68 -13.03 -4.56 -0.47
CA ILE A 68 -13.99 -3.46 -0.64
C ILE A 68 -15.34 -3.93 -0.12
N ASP A 69 -15.97 -3.13 0.75
CA ASP A 69 -17.30 -3.47 1.27
C ASP A 69 -18.44 -3.05 0.33
N PHE A 70 -19.67 -3.42 0.69
CA PHE A 70 -20.86 -3.09 -0.10
C PHE A 70 -21.17 -1.58 -0.14
N ARG A 71 -20.62 -0.79 0.78
CA ARG A 71 -20.75 0.67 0.84
C ARG A 71 -19.67 1.38 0.03
N GLY A 72 -18.74 0.63 -0.56
CA GLY A 72 -17.66 1.14 -1.37
C GLY A 72 -16.44 1.62 -0.58
N PHE A 73 -16.31 1.32 0.71
CA PHE A 73 -15.08 1.57 1.45
C PHE A 73 -14.02 0.54 1.07
N SER A 74 -12.78 1.00 0.93
CA SER A 74 -11.63 0.15 0.60
C SER A 74 -10.74 -0.03 1.81
N PHE A 75 -10.29 -1.27 2.02
CA PHE A 75 -9.50 -1.70 3.18
C PHE A 75 -8.19 -2.31 2.69
N PRO A 76 -7.21 -1.47 2.27
CA PRO A 76 -5.87 -1.94 1.96
C PRO A 76 -5.14 -2.38 3.23
N VAL A 77 -4.39 -3.48 3.11
CA VAL A 77 -3.42 -3.95 4.09
C VAL A 77 -2.09 -4.17 3.38
N TRP A 78 -0.98 -3.86 4.04
CA TRP A 78 0.35 -3.99 3.46
C TRP A 78 1.39 -4.28 4.54
N THR A 79 2.46 -4.98 4.17
CA THR A 79 3.65 -5.06 5.02
C THR A 79 4.46 -3.76 4.92
N GLY A 80 5.03 -3.28 6.02
CA GLY A 80 5.92 -2.11 6.02
C GLY A 80 7.00 -2.21 7.08
N VAL A 81 7.89 -1.22 7.09
CA VAL A 81 8.92 -1.03 8.12
C VAL A 81 8.81 0.38 8.66
N ARG A 82 8.52 0.52 9.94
CA ARG A 82 8.45 1.84 10.59
C ARG A 82 9.85 2.48 10.62
N PRO A 83 9.97 3.81 10.44
CA PRO A 83 11.28 4.47 10.52
C PRO A 83 12.06 4.11 11.80
N GLY A 84 13.32 3.70 11.62
CA GLY A 84 14.20 3.28 12.71
C GLY A 84 13.93 1.89 13.29
N LYS A 85 13.08 1.08 12.64
CA LYS A 85 12.83 -0.33 13.00
C LYS A 85 13.56 -1.28 12.07
N THR A 86 13.68 -2.54 12.49
CA THR A 86 14.42 -3.58 11.75
C THR A 86 13.59 -4.85 11.58
N ASP A 87 12.28 -4.68 11.67
CA ASP A 87 11.24 -5.69 11.65
C ASP A 87 10.10 -5.23 10.75
N SER A 88 9.49 -6.20 10.08
CA SER A 88 8.32 -5.98 9.23
C SER A 88 7.04 -6.12 10.05
N ASP A 89 6.14 -5.17 9.89
CA ASP A 89 4.81 -5.15 10.52
C ASP A 89 3.72 -5.08 9.44
N ILE A 90 2.49 -5.48 9.81
CA ILE A 90 1.30 -5.31 8.96
C ILE A 90 0.61 -4.00 9.31
N PHE A 91 0.32 -3.19 8.28
CA PHE A 91 -0.40 -1.93 8.38
C PHE A 91 -1.72 -2.01 7.62
N PHE A 92 -2.64 -1.13 7.97
CA PHE A 92 -3.94 -1.01 7.31
C PHE A 92 -4.37 0.45 7.20
N ALA A 93 -5.27 0.73 6.25
CA ALA A 93 -6.00 1.99 6.17
C ALA A 93 -7.46 1.75 5.78
N ILE A 94 -8.29 2.78 5.89
CA ILE A 94 -9.66 2.81 5.38
C ILE A 94 -9.76 4.00 4.43
N VAL A 95 -10.15 3.74 3.19
CA VAL A 95 -10.35 4.77 2.16
C VAL A 95 -11.82 4.81 1.79
N GLY A 96 -12.42 6.01 1.86
CA GLY A 96 -13.83 6.24 1.48
C GLY A 96 -14.11 5.93 0.00
N PRO A 97 -15.40 5.84 -0.39
CA PRO A 97 -15.83 5.61 -1.77
C PRO A 97 -15.50 6.75 -2.73
#